data_AF-A0A067T316-F1
#
_entry.id   AF-A0A067T316-F1
#
_cell.length_a   1.000
_cell.length_b   1.000
_cell.length_c   1.000
_cell.angle_alpha   90.00
_cell.angle_beta   90.00
_cell.angle_gamma   90.00
#
_symmetry.space_group_name_H-M   'P 1'
#
loop_
_entity.id
_entity.type
_entity.pdbx_description
1 polymer ?
#
loop_
_entity_poly.entity_id
_entity_poly.type
_entity_poly.pdbx_seq_one_letter_code
_entity_poly.pdbx_strand_id
1 'polypeptide(L)'
;MSSATIPTFLPFRGEDFAPSFDVSHPQDLLRYFSDLERLFDHFHINRDHDKKRLATFYVDYSISETWEALPSFFNVDATYVELQEELFDYYPEADKFR
;
A
#
# COMPACT_ATOMS: atom_id res chain seq x y z
N MET A 1 8.70 -25.69 -12.89
CA MET A 1 7.42 -24.97 -12.76
C MET A 1 7.26 -24.62 -11.28
N SER A 2 7.67 -23.42 -10.85
CA SER A 2 7.38 -23.01 -9.46
C SER A 2 5.89 -22.70 -9.37
N SER A 3 5.18 -23.48 -8.57
CA SER A 3 3.83 -23.08 -8.16
C SER A 3 3.98 -21.88 -7.23
N ALA A 4 3.35 -20.75 -7.56
CA ALA A 4 3.25 -19.63 -6.64
C ALA A 4 2.32 -20.07 -5.50
N THR A 5 2.89 -20.35 -4.33
CA THR A 5 2.12 -20.61 -3.11
C THR A 5 1.53 -19.29 -2.64
N ILE A 6 0.22 -19.14 -2.72
CA ILE A 6 -0.48 -18.01 -2.11
C ILE A 6 -0.29 -18.11 -0.59
N PRO A 7 0.13 -17.04 0.10
CA PRO A 7 0.37 -17.10 1.54
C PRO A 7 -0.94 -17.34 2.29
N THR A 8 -0.92 -18.25 3.27
CA THR A 8 -2.09 -18.58 4.13
C THR A 8 -2.32 -17.55 5.24
N PHE A 9 -1.36 -16.65 5.45
CA PHE A 9 -1.40 -15.57 6.45
C PHE A 9 -0.87 -14.28 5.81
N LEU A 10 -1.18 -13.12 6.42
CA LEU A 10 -0.58 -11.87 5.97
C LEU A 10 0.95 -11.96 6.05
N PRO A 11 1.67 -11.72 4.94
CA PRO A 11 3.12 -11.79 4.94
C PRO A 11 3.67 -10.69 5.85
N PHE A 12 4.76 -11.00 6.54
CA PHE A 12 5.52 -9.98 7.26
C PHE A 12 6.28 -9.11 6.26
N ARG A 13 6.53 -7.86 6.64
CA ARG A 13 7.38 -6.94 5.89
C ARG A 13 8.70 -7.62 5.50
N GLY A 14 9.03 -7.59 4.21
CA GLY A 14 10.27 -8.14 3.66
C GLY A 14 10.23 -9.62 3.27
N GLU A 15 9.10 -10.31 3.46
CA GLU A 15 8.90 -11.66 2.91
C GLU A 15 8.59 -11.61 1.40
N ASP A 16 8.85 -12.69 0.67
CA ASP A 16 8.77 -12.78 -0.81
C ASP A 16 7.39 -12.43 -1.41
N PHE A 17 6.34 -12.39 -0.60
CA PHE A 17 4.97 -12.05 -1.02
C PHE A 17 4.43 -10.77 -0.39
N ALA A 18 5.26 -10.07 0.41
CA ALA A 18 4.90 -8.78 0.96
C ALA A 18 4.91 -7.73 -0.15
N PRO A 19 3.84 -6.93 -0.30
CA PRO A 19 3.89 -5.73 -1.13
C PRO A 19 5.07 -4.86 -0.72
N SER A 20 5.74 -4.23 -1.68
CA SER A 20 6.85 -3.33 -1.42
C SER A 20 6.80 -2.12 -2.35
N PHE A 21 7.30 -0.99 -1.86
CA PHE A 21 7.35 0.25 -2.61
C PHE A 21 8.75 0.84 -2.49
N ASP A 22 9.38 1.09 -3.65
CA ASP A 22 10.66 1.75 -3.75
C ASP A 22 10.44 3.20 -4.21
N VAL A 23 10.71 4.15 -3.32
CA VAL A 23 10.53 5.59 -3.59
C VAL A 23 11.44 6.11 -4.71
N SER A 24 12.54 5.41 -5.03
CA SER A 24 13.38 5.76 -6.18
C SER A 24 12.73 5.41 -7.53
N HIS A 25 11.64 4.63 -7.49
CA HIS A 25 10.84 4.22 -8.63
C HIS A 25 9.35 4.55 -8.38
N PRO A 26 8.94 5.83 -8.31
CA PRO A 26 7.56 6.21 -7.96
C PRO A 26 6.48 5.54 -8.81
N GLN A 27 6.76 5.20 -10.07
CA GLN A 27 5.87 4.42 -10.94
C GLN A 27 5.43 3.06 -10.35
N ASP A 28 6.16 2.53 -9.37
CA ASP A 28 5.83 1.30 -8.69
C ASP A 28 4.71 1.48 -7.65
N LEU A 29 4.31 2.71 -7.32
CA LEU A 29 3.21 2.99 -6.39
C LEU A 29 1.89 2.39 -6.88
N LEU A 30 1.63 2.44 -8.20
CA LEU A 30 0.45 1.80 -8.79
C LEU A 30 0.48 0.28 -8.62
N ARG A 31 1.66 -0.34 -8.83
CA ARG A 31 1.85 -1.78 -8.65
C ARG A 31 1.68 -2.16 -7.18
N TYR A 32 2.27 -1.39 -6.28
CA TYR A 32 2.17 -1.56 -4.85
C TYR A 32 0.70 -1.59 -4.38
N PHE A 33 -0.11 -0.63 -4.82
CA PHE A 33 -1.54 -0.62 -4.50
C PHE A 33 -2.31 -1.78 -5.14
N SER A 34 -1.96 -2.20 -6.35
CA SER A 34 -2.56 -3.38 -6.97
C SER A 34 -2.27 -4.66 -6.19
N ASP A 35 -1.06 -4.82 -5.66
CA ASP A 35 -0.68 -5.96 -4.84
C ASP A 35 -1.37 -5.94 -3.47
N LEU A 36 -1.53 -4.76 -2.86
CA LEU A 36 -2.33 -4.58 -1.65
C LEU A 36 -3.79 -4.98 -1.85
N GLU A 37 -4.45 -4.55 -2.93
CA GLU A 37 -5.85 -4.90 -3.16
C GLU A 37 -6.05 -6.41 -3.33
N ARG A 38 -5.13 -7.10 -4.02
CA ARG A 38 -5.15 -8.57 -4.10
C ARG A 38 -5.00 -9.22 -2.73
N LEU A 39 -4.15 -8.67 -1.87
CA LEU A 39 -3.96 -9.14 -0.51
C LEU A 39 -5.23 -8.90 0.33
N PHE A 40 -5.85 -7.73 0.20
CA PHE A 40 -7.08 -7.38 0.90
C PHE A 40 -8.25 -8.27 0.48
N ASP A 41 -8.40 -8.53 -0.81
CA ASP A 41 -9.42 -9.45 -1.33
C ASP A 41 -9.23 -10.86 -0.80
N HIS A 42 -7.97 -11.35 -0.79
CA HIS A 42 -7.64 -12.70 -0.33
C HIS A 42 -7.93 -12.89 1.17
N PHE A 43 -7.63 -11.88 1.99
CA PHE A 43 -7.81 -11.93 3.45
C PHE A 43 -9.09 -11.25 3.95
N HIS A 44 -9.98 -10.83 3.04
CA HIS A 44 -11.24 -10.14 3.35
C HIS A 44 -11.07 -8.86 4.21
N ILE A 45 -10.03 -8.07 3.93
CA ILE A 45 -9.75 -6.81 4.62
C ILE A 45 -10.54 -5.69 3.97
N ASN A 46 -11.65 -5.30 4.59
CA ASN A 46 -12.62 -4.38 4.00
C ASN A 46 -12.72 -3.02 4.70
N ARG A 47 -12.11 -2.85 5.87
CA ARG A 47 -12.20 -1.60 6.63
C ARG A 47 -11.09 -0.65 6.20
N ASP A 48 -11.45 0.59 5.88
CA ASP A 48 -10.50 1.63 5.46
C ASP A 48 -9.34 1.79 6.42
N HIS A 49 -9.64 1.86 7.72
CA HIS A 49 -8.63 1.94 8.77
C HIS A 49 -7.59 0.79 8.71
N ASP A 50 -8.03 -0.44 8.46
CA ASP A 50 -7.14 -1.60 8.41
C ASP A 50 -6.33 -1.61 7.10
N LYS A 51 -6.94 -1.23 5.98
CA LYS A 51 -6.26 -1.05 4.69
C LYS A 51 -5.16 0.03 4.77
N LYS A 52 -5.47 1.19 5.35
CA LYS A 52 -4.51 2.28 5.56
C LYS A 52 -3.32 1.84 6.41
N ARG A 53 -3.57 1.17 7.55
CA ARG A 53 -2.50 0.63 8.41
C ARG A 53 -1.61 -0.38 7.68
N LEU A 54 -2.19 -1.26 6.87
CA LEU A 54 -1.40 -2.23 6.12
C LEU A 54 -0.59 -1.56 5.00
N ALA A 55 -1.12 -0.51 4.37
CA ALA A 55 -0.36 0.26 3.39
C ALA A 55 0.88 0.95 3.99
N THR A 56 0.87 1.35 5.26
CA THR A 56 2.09 1.89 5.90
C THR A 56 2.98 0.79 6.46
N PHE A 57 2.40 -0.36 6.85
CA PHE A 57 3.15 -1.50 7.39
C PHE A 57 4.16 -2.12 6.42
N TYR A 58 3.94 -2.02 5.11
CA TYR A 58 4.76 -2.69 4.10
C TYR A 58 5.88 -1.83 3.50
N VAL A 59 5.82 -0.49 3.65
CA VAL A 59 6.82 0.45 3.10
C VAL A 59 7.85 0.86 4.14
N ASP A 60 9.10 1.12 3.76
CA ASP A 60 10.21 1.44 4.68
C ASP A 60 9.89 2.51 5.72
N TYR A 61 10.57 2.46 6.88
CA TYR A 61 10.26 3.31 8.04
C TYR A 61 10.10 4.80 7.70
N SER A 62 11.00 5.37 6.89
CA SER A 62 10.92 6.79 6.52
C SER A 62 9.72 7.09 5.63
N ILE A 63 9.32 6.14 4.78
CA ILE A 63 8.14 6.26 3.93
C ILE A 63 6.88 6.13 4.79
N SER A 64 6.84 5.15 5.70
CA SER A 64 5.70 4.98 6.60
C SER A 64 5.49 6.21 7.47
N GLU A 65 6.56 6.78 8.03
CA GLU A 65 6.47 8.01 8.83
C GLU A 65 5.91 9.19 8.02
N THR A 66 6.29 9.30 6.73
CA THR A 66 5.78 10.33 5.83
C THR A 66 4.29 10.12 5.52
N TRP A 67 3.89 8.88 5.21
CA TRP A 67 2.50 8.56 4.86
C TRP A 67 1.56 8.67 6.07
N GLU A 68 2.04 8.29 7.26
CA GLU A 68 1.25 8.37 8.50
C GLU A 68 1.00 9.82 8.96
N ALA A 69 1.81 10.76 8.48
CA ALA A 69 1.61 12.19 8.72
C ALA A 69 0.57 12.83 7.77
N LEU A 70 0.10 12.12 6.74
CA LEU A 70 -0.87 12.65 5.79
C LEU A 70 -2.27 12.78 6.42
N PRO A 71 -3.01 13.88 6.16
CA PRO A 71 -4.41 14.07 6.53
C PRO A 71 -5.30 12.86 6.29
N SER A 72 -5.21 12.24 5.11
CA SER A 72 -5.99 11.04 4.76
C SER A 72 -5.65 9.82 5.63
N PHE A 73 -4.45 9.74 6.19
CA PHE A 73 -4.07 8.64 7.07
C PHE A 73 -4.66 8.82 8.48
N PHE A 74 -4.28 9.89 9.17
CA PHE A 74 -4.62 10.07 10.59
C PHE A 74 -6.09 10.44 10.82
N ASN A 75 -6.78 11.00 9.82
CA ASN A 75 -8.22 11.22 9.91
C ASN A 75 -8.95 9.87 9.89
N VAL A 76 -9.70 9.57 10.97
CA VAL A 76 -10.44 8.32 11.12
C VAL A 76 -11.60 8.20 10.12
N ASP A 77 -12.16 9.33 9.69
CA ASP A 77 -13.28 9.36 8.74
C ASP A 77 -12.80 9.33 7.28
N ALA A 78 -11.50 9.52 7.04
CA ALA A 78 -10.93 9.41 5.71
C ALA A 78 -10.81 7.94 5.28
N THR A 79 -11.15 7.71 4.03
CA THR A 79 -11.15 6.42 3.35
C THR A 79 -9.74 6.01 2.90
N TYR A 80 -9.59 4.74 2.56
CA TYR A 80 -8.38 4.24 1.93
C TYR A 80 -8.14 4.86 0.54
N VAL A 81 -9.22 5.13 -0.21
CA VAL A 81 -9.13 5.76 -1.54
C VAL A 81 -8.60 7.19 -1.45
N GLU A 82 -9.05 7.97 -0.46
CA GLU A 82 -8.51 9.33 -0.23
C GLU A 82 -7.01 9.30 0.09
N LEU A 83 -6.51 8.26 0.78
CA LEU A 83 -5.07 8.07 0.99
C LEU A 83 -4.35 7.76 -0.33
N GLN A 84 -4.93 6.91 -1.19
CA GLN A 84 -4.33 6.63 -2.50
C GLN A 84 -4.24 7.91 -3.35
N GLU A 85 -5.32 8.69 -3.42
CA GLU A 85 -5.36 9.96 -4.15
C GLU A 85 -4.32 10.95 -3.65
N GLU A 86 -4.23 11.15 -2.32
CA GLU A 86 -3.24 12.05 -1.73
C GLU A 86 -1.80 11.57 -1.99
N LEU A 87 -1.56 10.25 -2.02
CA LEU A 87 -0.25 9.69 -2.35
C LEU A 87 0.10 9.84 -3.84
N PHE A 88 -0.86 9.74 -4.76
CA PHE A 88 -0.64 10.05 -6.17
C PHE A 88 -0.44 11.56 -6.42
N ASP A 89 -1.03 12.42 -5.60
CA ASP A 89 -0.71 13.85 -5.59
C ASP A 89 0.71 14.12 -5.05
N TYR A 90 1.14 13.36 -4.04
CA TYR A 90 2.47 13.47 -3.44
C TYR A 90 3.59 12.92 -4.34
N TYR A 91 3.31 11.88 -5.12
CA TYR A 91 4.22 11.26 -6.09
C TYR A 91 3.66 11.38 -7.52
N PRO A 92 3.64 12.58 -8.13
CA PRO A 92 3.05 12.77 -9.46
C PRO A 92 3.72 11.93 -10.56
N GLU A 93 4.98 11.53 -10.38
CA GLU A 93 5.69 10.65 -11.31
C GLU A 93 5.15 9.21 -11.32
N ALA A 94 4.38 8.84 -10.30
CA ALA A 94 3.74 7.53 -10.20
C ALA A 94 2.58 7.35 -11.18
N ASP A 95 1.91 8.44 -11.54
CA ASP A 95 0.77 8.43 -12.45
C ASP A 95 1.18 8.90 -13.84
N LYS A 96 1.46 7.95 -14.72
CA LYS A 96 1.82 8.23 -16.11
C LYS A 96 0.63 8.65 -16.99
N PHE A 97 -0.60 8.62 -16.46
CA PHE A 97 -1.83 8.80 -17.23
C PHE A 97 -2.73 9.94 -16.74
N ARG A 98 -2.25 10.77 -15.82
CA ARG A 98 -2.97 11.95 -15.34
C ARG A 98 -3.18 13.02 -16.43
#